data_AF-A0A8H5FEP9-F1
#
_entry.id   AF-A0A8H5FEP9-F1
#
_cell.length_a   1.000
_cell.length_b   1.000
_cell.length_c   1.000
_cell.angle_alpha   90.00
_cell.angle_beta   90.00
_cell.angle_gamma   90.00
#
_symmetry.space_group_name_H-M   'P 1'
#
loop_
_entity.id
_entity.type
_entity.pdbx_description
1 polymer ?
#
loop_
_entity_poly.entity_id
_entity_poly.type
_entity_poly.pdbx_seq_one_letter_code
_entity_poly.pdbx_strand_id
1 'polypeptide(L)'
;MCVSSYMSRKTKLTPDVAFISTISTSTQLSLRLALVSPSLFVRMVYLRWKDTISVVTSPHDPLQKRTRPRRLINTRTIKLEEFSSNDSVPPYAILSHCWEAGHEISYQEMVKCQLLTAASIRSKSGYRKIVAACMQARKDNFTYIWIDTCCIDKGDHGQLSQDINSMFDYYKNSEVCYVYLYDYYPWFSRGWTLQNLVAPWNLGGCSWFFRGWTLQELVAPSSVKFFDAKWKYCGDRKTLNIAIWAITGIRWGLLEGRETIQDVSIIERMSWAIHRQTTKEEDRAYCLLGLLDITMEPRYGEGVESAFERLTNILHECYSGHQRLERIPKTGREIMEYFSYCVAVFSGAFESFMSCILLTDKTETEQCSRARTIEV
;
A
#
# COMPACT_ATOMS: atom_id res chain seq x y z
N MET A 1 -40.75 14.97 -1.23
CA MET A 1 -41.52 13.75 -1.59
C MET A 1 -41.25 13.42 -3.04
N CYS A 2 -41.21 12.13 -3.36
CA CYS A 2 -41.08 11.54 -4.70
C CYS A 2 -39.66 11.30 -5.25
N VAL A 3 -39.02 10.21 -4.80
CA VAL A 3 -38.21 9.32 -5.66
C VAL A 3 -38.40 7.88 -5.12
N SER A 4 -39.39 7.14 -5.64
CA SER A 4 -39.70 5.76 -5.18
C SER A 4 -40.04 4.78 -6.31
N SER A 5 -39.64 5.03 -7.56
CA SER A 5 -39.93 4.08 -8.64
C SER A 5 -38.75 3.89 -9.58
N TYR A 6 -37.75 3.11 -9.16
CA TYR A 6 -36.82 2.47 -10.10
C TYR A 6 -36.10 1.25 -9.48
N MET A 7 -36.86 0.23 -9.07
CA MET A 7 -36.31 -1.06 -8.64
C MET A 7 -37.14 -2.19 -9.25
N SER A 8 -36.90 -2.50 -10.53
CA SER A 8 -37.25 -3.81 -11.08
C SER A 8 -36.43 -4.09 -12.34
N ARG A 9 -35.30 -4.78 -12.16
CA ARG A 9 -34.68 -5.68 -13.17
C ARG A 9 -33.66 -6.56 -12.45
N LYS A 10 -33.99 -7.85 -12.34
CA LYS A 10 -33.15 -8.89 -11.73
C LYS A 10 -32.01 -9.28 -12.67
N THR A 11 -30.77 -9.12 -12.25
CA THR A 11 -29.61 -9.85 -12.78
C THR A 11 -29.06 -10.76 -11.67
N LYS A 12 -28.69 -11.99 -12.03
CA LYS A 12 -28.16 -13.01 -11.11
C LYS A 12 -26.87 -12.49 -10.45
N LEU A 13 -26.93 -12.25 -9.15
CA LEU A 13 -25.82 -11.81 -8.32
C LEU A 13 -24.97 -13.01 -7.88
N THR A 14 -23.64 -12.84 -7.88
CA THR A 14 -22.68 -13.81 -7.32
C THR A 14 -22.81 -13.89 -5.79
N PRO A 15 -22.31 -14.96 -5.12
CA PRO A 15 -22.52 -15.18 -3.68
C PRO A 15 -22.09 -14.00 -2.79
N ASP A 16 -21.04 -13.28 -3.19
CA ASP A 16 -20.53 -12.10 -2.47
C ASP A 16 -21.49 -10.91 -2.45
N VAL A 17 -22.43 -10.83 -3.39
CA VAL A 17 -23.40 -9.72 -3.46
C VAL A 17 -24.73 -10.08 -2.79
N ALA A 18 -25.05 -11.37 -2.66
CA ALA A 18 -26.24 -11.84 -1.93
C ALA A 18 -26.15 -11.54 -0.42
N PHE A 19 -24.94 -11.48 0.15
CA PHE A 19 -24.74 -11.08 1.55
C PHE A 19 -25.02 -9.58 1.76
N ILE A 20 -24.80 -8.75 0.72
CA ILE A 20 -24.95 -7.28 0.79
C ILE A 20 -26.39 -6.84 0.45
N SER A 21 -27.12 -7.57 -0.41
CA SER A 21 -28.50 -7.20 -0.77
C SER A 21 -29.49 -7.22 0.40
N THR A 22 -29.15 -7.93 1.49
CA THR A 22 -29.95 -7.98 2.72
C THR A 22 -29.66 -6.80 3.67
N ILE A 23 -28.63 -5.99 3.39
CA ILE A 23 -28.16 -4.86 4.22
C ILE A 23 -28.68 -3.51 3.70
N SER A 24 -29.51 -3.51 2.65
CA SER A 24 -29.93 -2.29 1.92
C SER A 24 -31.08 -1.48 2.58
N THR A 25 -31.56 -1.81 3.77
CA THR A 25 -32.68 -1.08 4.40
C THR A 25 -32.37 -0.45 5.75
N SER A 26 -31.10 -0.45 6.18
CA SER A 26 -30.68 0.24 7.42
C SER A 26 -29.35 0.93 7.22
N THR A 27 -29.40 2.25 6.97
CA THR A 27 -28.23 3.15 6.93
C THR A 27 -27.36 3.03 8.18
N GLN A 28 -27.93 2.64 9.32
CA GLN A 28 -27.21 2.41 10.57
C GLN A 28 -26.42 1.09 10.59
N LEU A 29 -26.89 0.03 9.91
CA LEU A 29 -26.19 -1.27 9.88
C LEU A 29 -25.01 -1.25 8.89
N SER A 30 -25.17 -0.57 7.76
CA SER A 30 -24.09 -0.32 6.79
C SER A 30 -22.96 0.52 7.38
N LEU A 31 -23.29 1.49 8.24
CA LEU A 31 -22.29 2.22 9.04
C LEU A 31 -21.60 1.27 10.03
N ARG A 32 -22.35 0.51 10.83
CA ARG A 32 -21.76 -0.41 11.84
C ARG A 32 -20.82 -1.47 11.28
N LEU A 33 -21.05 -1.97 10.06
CA LEU A 33 -20.13 -2.92 9.40
C LEU A 33 -18.91 -2.22 8.80
N ALA A 34 -19.08 -1.03 8.21
CA ALA A 34 -17.97 -0.22 7.71
C ALA A 34 -17.01 0.27 8.80
N LEU A 35 -17.49 0.36 10.03
CA LEU A 35 -16.75 0.81 11.21
C LEU A 35 -15.72 -0.22 11.73
N VAL A 36 -15.73 -1.46 11.24
CA VAL A 36 -14.81 -2.52 11.69
C VAL A 36 -13.65 -2.73 10.70
N SER A 37 -13.72 -2.12 9.50
CA SER A 37 -12.69 -2.33 8.49
C SER A 37 -12.56 -1.15 7.51
N PRO A 38 -11.38 -0.48 7.45
CA PRO A 38 -11.04 0.47 6.39
C PRO A 38 -11.36 -0.05 4.98
N SER A 39 -11.32 -1.37 4.77
CA SER A 39 -11.68 -2.04 3.51
C SER A 39 -13.16 -1.95 3.13
N LEU A 40 -14.08 -2.02 4.10
CA LEU A 40 -15.51 -1.85 3.86
C LEU A 40 -15.80 -0.39 3.53
N PHE A 41 -15.06 0.54 4.12
CA PHE A 41 -15.12 1.95 3.75
C PHE A 41 -14.60 2.20 2.33
N VAL A 42 -13.37 1.76 1.99
CA VAL A 42 -12.81 1.86 0.63
C VAL A 42 -13.76 1.21 -0.39
N ARG A 43 -14.36 0.05 -0.06
CA ARG A 43 -15.31 -0.64 -0.94
C ARG A 43 -16.66 0.06 -1.03
N MET A 44 -17.20 0.64 0.04
CA MET A 44 -18.43 1.45 -0.01
C MET A 44 -18.24 2.76 -0.77
N VAL A 45 -17.10 3.42 -0.60
CA VAL A 45 -16.75 4.63 -1.35
C VAL A 45 -16.58 4.29 -2.83
N TYR A 46 -15.85 3.20 -3.14
CA TYR A 46 -15.79 2.65 -4.48
C TYR A 46 -17.19 2.38 -5.03
N LEU A 47 -18.06 1.68 -4.29
CA LEU A 47 -19.42 1.37 -4.72
C LEU A 47 -20.28 2.62 -4.94
N ARG A 48 -20.10 3.68 -4.15
CA ARG A 48 -20.79 4.98 -4.31
C ARG A 48 -20.33 5.74 -5.57
N TRP A 49 -19.12 5.46 -6.02
CA TRP A 49 -18.56 6.00 -7.26
C TRP A 49 -18.79 5.07 -8.47
N LYS A 50 -19.25 3.84 -8.22
CA LYS A 50 -19.41 2.73 -9.19
C LYS A 50 -20.82 2.65 -9.77
N ASP A 51 -21.43 3.77 -10.12
CA ASP A 51 -22.60 3.72 -10.98
C ASP A 51 -22.15 3.37 -12.41
N THR A 52 -22.01 2.05 -12.64
CA THR A 52 -21.73 1.35 -13.92
C THR A 52 -20.27 1.37 -14.40
N ILE A 53 -19.41 0.55 -13.77
CA ILE A 53 -18.01 0.33 -14.21
C ILE A 53 -17.86 -1.03 -14.89
N SER A 54 -17.24 -1.05 -16.09
CA SER A 54 -16.63 -2.23 -16.70
C SER A 54 -15.11 -2.06 -16.66
N VAL A 55 -14.39 -3.15 -16.42
CA VAL A 55 -12.92 -3.15 -16.31
C VAL A 55 -12.32 -2.80 -17.66
N VAL A 56 -11.61 -1.67 -17.74
CA VAL A 56 -10.75 -1.36 -18.89
C VAL A 56 -9.36 -1.90 -18.58
N THR A 57 -8.97 -2.95 -19.29
CA THR A 57 -7.64 -3.53 -19.21
C THR A 57 -6.65 -2.70 -20.02
N SER A 58 -5.52 -2.33 -19.43
CA SER A 58 -4.40 -1.70 -20.17
C SER A 58 -3.93 -2.61 -21.32
N PRO A 59 -3.64 -2.07 -22.53
CA PRO A 59 -3.05 -2.85 -23.60
C PRO A 59 -1.64 -3.32 -23.21
N HIS A 60 -1.52 -4.57 -22.80
CA HIS A 60 -0.23 -5.17 -22.44
C HIS A 60 0.57 -5.48 -23.71
N ASP A 61 1.82 -5.01 -23.79
CA ASP A 61 2.81 -5.49 -24.75
C ASP A 61 3.49 -6.77 -24.18
N PRO A 62 3.18 -7.97 -24.71
CA PRO A 62 3.73 -9.22 -24.19
C PRO A 62 5.25 -9.37 -24.35
N LEU A 63 5.92 -8.43 -25.03
CA LEU A 63 7.37 -8.43 -25.25
C LEU A 63 8.13 -7.45 -24.35
N GLN A 64 7.49 -6.82 -23.36
CA GLN A 64 8.16 -5.86 -22.49
C GLN A 64 9.30 -6.53 -21.72
N LYS A 65 10.53 -6.17 -22.11
CA LYS A 65 11.78 -6.62 -21.49
C LYS A 65 11.68 -6.34 -19.99
N ARG A 66 11.87 -7.35 -19.13
CA ARG A 66 11.77 -7.18 -17.68
C ARG A 66 12.72 -6.08 -17.20
N THR A 67 12.18 -4.92 -16.86
CA THR A 67 12.94 -3.80 -16.33
C THR A 67 13.41 -4.19 -14.92
N ARG A 68 14.74 -4.27 -14.75
CA ARG A 68 15.40 -4.59 -13.47
C ARG A 68 16.35 -3.45 -13.11
N PRO A 69 16.55 -3.16 -11.82
CA PRO A 69 17.49 -2.13 -11.40
C PRO A 69 18.91 -2.53 -11.80
N ARG A 70 19.70 -1.54 -12.23
CA ARG A 70 21.09 -1.77 -12.65
C ARG A 70 22.08 -1.71 -11.51
N ARG A 71 21.64 -1.30 -10.31
CA ARG A 71 22.46 -1.26 -9.11
C ARG A 71 21.86 -2.12 -8.01
N LEU A 72 22.64 -3.10 -7.54
CA LEU A 72 22.22 -4.05 -6.51
C LEU A 72 23.28 -4.14 -5.41
N ILE A 73 22.89 -4.60 -4.23
CA ILE A 73 23.81 -4.89 -3.13
C ILE A 73 24.13 -6.37 -3.16
N ASN A 74 25.42 -6.70 -3.22
CA ASN A 74 25.88 -8.07 -3.01
C ASN A 74 25.72 -8.43 -1.54
N THR A 75 24.92 -9.45 -1.27
CA THR A 75 24.51 -9.81 0.09
C THR A 75 25.62 -10.41 0.95
N ARG A 76 26.74 -10.84 0.34
CA ARG A 76 27.92 -11.35 1.06
C ARG A 76 28.88 -10.22 1.42
N THR A 77 29.13 -9.30 0.48
CA THR A 77 30.11 -8.22 0.67
C THR A 77 29.48 -6.94 1.24
N ILE A 78 28.15 -6.80 1.13
CA ILE A 78 27.38 -5.60 1.49
C ILE A 78 27.90 -4.38 0.72
N LYS A 79 28.30 -4.59 -0.53
CA LYS A 79 28.75 -3.54 -1.45
C LYS A 79 27.77 -3.39 -2.59
N LEU A 80 27.68 -2.17 -3.12
CA LEU A 80 26.95 -1.89 -4.35
C LEU A 80 27.75 -2.44 -5.53
N GLU A 81 27.05 -3.14 -6.42
CA GLU A 81 27.52 -3.62 -7.71
C GLU A 81 26.61 -3.06 -8.79
N GLU A 82 27.21 -2.59 -9.89
CA GLU A 82 26.51 -1.98 -11.01
C GLU A 82 26.66 -2.85 -12.26
N PHE A 83 25.55 -3.08 -12.94
CA PHE A 83 25.45 -3.93 -14.12
C PHE A 83 25.38 -3.06 -15.37
N SER A 84 26.17 -3.39 -16.37
CA SER A 84 26.18 -2.68 -17.66
C SER A 84 24.85 -2.88 -18.39
N SER A 85 24.57 -2.02 -19.37
CA SER A 85 23.35 -2.09 -20.19
C SER A 85 23.17 -3.45 -20.90
N ASN A 86 24.29 -4.07 -21.29
CA ASN A 86 24.35 -5.37 -21.96
C ASN A 86 24.26 -6.56 -21.01
N ASP A 87 24.44 -6.35 -19.71
CA ASP A 87 24.45 -7.42 -18.72
C ASP A 87 23.02 -7.86 -18.39
N SER A 88 22.85 -9.17 -18.20
CA SER A 88 21.63 -9.71 -17.63
C SER A 88 21.67 -9.53 -16.11
N VAL A 89 20.69 -8.80 -15.56
CA VAL A 89 20.60 -8.61 -14.11
C VAL A 89 20.11 -9.92 -13.47
N PRO A 90 20.88 -10.53 -12.54
CA PRO A 90 20.52 -11.80 -11.92
C PRO A 90 19.25 -11.67 -11.05
N PRO A 91 18.63 -12.80 -10.64
CA PRO A 91 17.56 -12.79 -9.66
C PRO A 91 17.98 -12.11 -8.34
N TYR A 92 17.07 -11.29 -7.78
CA TYR A 92 17.35 -10.50 -6.58
C TYR A 92 16.14 -10.45 -5.65
N ALA A 93 16.43 -10.29 -4.36
CA ALA A 93 15.45 -9.90 -3.36
C ALA A 93 15.30 -8.37 -3.32
N ILE A 94 14.21 -7.86 -2.76
CA ILE A 94 14.00 -6.42 -2.58
C ILE A 94 13.58 -6.11 -1.14
N LEU A 95 14.08 -5.03 -0.56
CA LEU A 95 13.67 -4.57 0.78
C LEU A 95 12.68 -3.41 0.67
N SER A 96 11.55 -3.59 1.32
CA SER A 96 10.54 -2.56 1.56
C SER A 96 10.54 -2.19 3.04
N HIS A 97 10.71 -0.90 3.35
CA HIS A 97 10.80 -0.44 4.74
C HIS A 97 10.41 1.04 4.88
N CYS A 98 10.00 1.44 6.09
CA CYS A 98 9.84 2.85 6.43
C CYS A 98 11.19 3.49 6.72
N TRP A 99 11.43 4.67 6.12
CA TRP A 99 12.63 5.46 6.38
C TRP A 99 12.53 6.15 7.74
N GLU A 100 13.58 6.00 8.54
CA GLU A 100 13.84 6.77 9.75
C GLU A 100 14.71 7.98 9.39
N ALA A 101 14.19 9.19 9.61
CA ALA A 101 14.87 10.43 9.25
C ALA A 101 16.26 10.50 9.90
N GLY A 102 17.30 10.76 9.09
CA GLY A 102 18.69 10.86 9.55
C GLY A 102 19.38 9.52 9.84
N HIS A 103 18.66 8.40 9.82
CA HIS A 103 19.22 7.09 10.16
C HIS A 103 19.31 6.11 8.99
N GLU A 104 18.68 6.40 7.85
CA GLU A 104 18.90 5.64 6.62
C GLU A 104 20.31 5.87 6.05
N ILE A 105 20.74 4.90 5.23
CA ILE A 105 21.98 4.98 4.46
C ILE A 105 21.63 5.49 3.06
N SER A 106 22.20 6.62 2.65
CA SER A 106 22.06 7.09 1.27
C SER A 106 23.00 6.34 0.32
N TYR A 107 22.78 6.48 -0.99
CA TYR A 107 23.71 5.97 -2.00
C TYR A 107 25.16 6.43 -1.75
N GLN A 108 25.36 7.73 -1.52
CA GLN A 108 26.69 8.30 -1.28
C GLN A 108 27.34 7.74 0.00
N GLU A 109 26.55 7.51 1.05
CA GLU A 109 27.04 6.89 2.28
C GLU A 109 27.39 5.42 2.08
N MET A 110 26.61 4.69 1.28
CA MET A 110 26.88 3.29 0.94
C MET A 110 28.17 3.14 0.13
N VAL A 111 28.44 4.06 -0.80
CA VAL A 111 29.73 4.12 -1.52
C VAL A 111 30.88 4.40 -0.55
N LYS A 112 30.73 5.36 0.38
CA LYS A 112 31.74 5.69 1.40
C LYS A 112 31.95 4.58 2.43
N CYS A 113 30.94 3.76 2.72
CA CYS A 113 31.00 2.66 3.67
C CYS A 113 32.09 1.61 3.36
N GLN A 114 32.57 1.61 2.12
CA GLN A 114 33.64 0.76 1.62
C GLN A 114 35.03 1.25 2.04
N LEU A 115 35.14 2.45 2.63
CA LEU A 115 36.37 3.05 3.14
C LEU A 115 36.56 2.77 4.64
N LEU A 116 37.82 2.83 5.11
CA LEU A 116 38.20 2.55 6.51
C LEU A 116 37.57 3.52 7.54
N THR A 117 37.07 4.69 7.11
CA THR A 117 36.46 5.72 7.96
C THR A 117 34.96 5.53 8.23
N ALA A 118 34.39 4.40 7.84
CA ALA A 118 32.94 4.13 7.85
C ALA A 118 32.30 3.85 9.23
N ALA A 119 33.01 4.00 10.35
CA ALA A 119 32.51 3.61 11.68
C ALA A 119 31.21 4.32 12.07
N SER A 120 31.08 5.61 11.76
CA SER A 120 29.87 6.41 12.01
C SER A 120 28.69 6.03 11.11
N ILE A 121 28.95 5.49 9.92
CA ILE A 121 27.88 5.05 9.01
C ILE A 121 27.36 3.68 9.46
N ARG A 122 28.27 2.77 9.85
CA ARG A 122 27.92 1.42 10.33
C ARG A 122 27.13 1.42 11.64
N SER A 123 27.17 2.51 12.41
CA SER A 123 26.40 2.64 13.65
C SER A 123 24.93 2.99 13.43
N LYS A 124 24.55 3.53 12.25
CA LYS A 124 23.17 3.91 11.93
C LYS A 124 22.24 2.69 11.89
N SER A 125 20.98 2.87 12.31
CA SER A 125 19.95 1.80 12.27
C SER A 125 19.70 1.33 10.83
N GLY A 126 19.73 2.23 9.85
CA GLY A 126 19.63 1.91 8.42
C GLY A 126 20.67 0.89 7.96
N TYR A 127 21.93 1.01 8.40
CA TYR A 127 22.97 0.05 8.05
C TYR A 127 22.68 -1.33 8.64
N ARG A 128 22.21 -1.40 9.89
CA ARG A 128 21.81 -2.66 10.53
C ARG A 128 20.66 -3.33 9.79
N LYS A 129 19.69 -2.56 9.29
CA LYS A 129 18.60 -3.07 8.44
C LYS A 129 19.14 -3.68 7.15
N ILE A 130 20.08 -3.01 6.47
CA ILE A 130 20.71 -3.52 5.25
C ILE A 130 21.44 -4.85 5.53
N VAL A 131 22.22 -4.92 6.62
CA VAL A 131 22.95 -6.14 7.00
C VAL A 131 21.98 -7.30 7.25
N ALA A 132 20.93 -7.06 8.04
CA ALA A 132 19.94 -8.09 8.35
C ALA A 132 19.13 -8.52 7.12
N ALA A 133 18.78 -7.58 6.23
CA ALA A 133 18.15 -7.88 4.95
C ALA A 133 19.06 -8.73 4.05
N CYS A 134 20.36 -8.43 3.99
CA CYS A 134 21.35 -9.24 3.28
C CYS A 134 21.48 -10.64 3.90
N MET A 135 21.42 -10.78 5.22
CA MET A 135 21.42 -12.08 5.90
C MET A 135 20.18 -12.89 5.52
N GLN A 136 19.00 -12.28 5.53
CA GLN A 136 17.75 -12.94 5.15
C GLN A 136 17.74 -13.32 3.66
N ALA A 137 18.23 -12.43 2.78
CA ALA A 137 18.40 -12.72 1.36
C ALA A 137 19.32 -13.92 1.11
N ARG A 138 20.47 -14.00 1.81
CA ARG A 138 21.37 -15.16 1.73
C ARG A 138 20.73 -16.45 2.21
N LYS A 139 19.95 -16.38 3.30
CA LYS A 139 19.20 -17.54 3.83
C LYS A 139 18.23 -18.10 2.79
N ASP A 140 17.63 -17.23 1.99
CA ASP A 140 16.72 -17.60 0.90
C ASP A 140 17.45 -17.78 -0.46
N ASN A 141 18.79 -17.90 -0.45
CA ASN A 141 19.68 -18.14 -1.60
C ASN A 141 19.77 -17.02 -2.66
N PHE A 142 19.50 -15.77 -2.28
CA PHE A 142 19.71 -14.62 -3.15
C PHE A 142 21.10 -14.01 -2.96
N THR A 143 21.85 -13.89 -4.05
CA THR A 143 23.17 -13.22 -4.04
C THR A 143 23.00 -11.71 -3.96
N TYR A 144 21.90 -11.17 -4.50
CA TYR A 144 21.67 -9.75 -4.62
C TYR A 144 20.38 -9.30 -3.93
N ILE A 145 20.42 -8.09 -3.38
CA ILE A 145 19.25 -7.39 -2.86
C ILE A 145 19.21 -5.94 -3.35
N TRP A 146 18.02 -5.43 -3.65
CA TRP A 146 17.80 -4.01 -3.95
C TRP A 146 17.17 -3.29 -2.76
N ILE A 147 17.63 -2.07 -2.47
CA ILE A 147 17.12 -1.23 -1.39
C ILE A 147 17.10 0.22 -1.90
N ASP A 148 15.92 0.82 -2.00
CA ASP A 148 15.67 2.14 -2.59
C ASP A 148 16.56 3.25 -2.02
N THR A 149 16.75 3.29 -0.70
CA THR A 149 17.49 4.35 0.00
C THR A 149 18.96 4.46 -0.42
N CYS A 150 19.58 3.34 -0.79
CA CYS A 150 21.01 3.27 -1.10
C CYS A 150 21.34 2.74 -2.50
N CYS A 151 20.39 2.18 -3.25
CA CYS A 151 20.58 1.82 -4.65
C CYS A 151 20.26 2.98 -5.61
N ILE A 152 19.32 3.86 -5.25
CA ILE A 152 18.95 5.03 -6.07
C ILE A 152 19.87 6.20 -5.74
N ASP A 153 20.51 6.76 -6.76
CA ASP A 153 21.25 8.02 -6.59
C ASP A 153 20.30 9.21 -6.72
N LYS A 154 19.86 9.74 -5.58
CA LYS A 154 18.99 10.91 -5.52
C LYS A 154 19.68 12.22 -5.92
N GLY A 155 21.01 12.22 -6.10
CA GLY A 155 21.77 13.38 -6.55
C GLY A 155 21.78 13.55 -8.07
N ASP A 156 21.44 12.50 -8.83
CA ASP A 156 21.32 12.53 -10.29
C ASP A 156 19.84 12.58 -10.68
N HIS A 157 19.38 13.73 -11.14
CA HIS A 157 17.99 13.94 -11.54
C HIS A 157 17.54 13.04 -12.70
N GLY A 158 18.44 12.74 -13.65
CA GLY A 158 18.12 11.89 -14.80
C GLY A 158 17.89 10.45 -14.35
N GLN A 159 18.81 9.92 -13.54
CA GLN A 159 18.70 8.58 -12.97
C GLN A 159 17.51 8.46 -12.01
N LEU A 160 17.29 9.45 -11.15
CA LEU A 160 16.16 9.49 -10.22
C LEU A 160 14.81 9.42 -10.96
N SER A 161 14.67 10.16 -12.05
CA SER A 161 13.45 10.13 -12.88
C SER A 161 13.22 8.74 -13.48
N GLN A 162 14.28 8.10 -14.00
CA GLN A 162 14.20 6.75 -14.55
C GLN A 162 13.84 5.71 -13.46
N ASP A 163 14.44 5.81 -12.28
CA ASP A 163 14.19 4.91 -11.16
C ASP A 163 12.77 5.06 -10.60
N ILE A 164 12.25 6.29 -10.51
CA ILE A 164 10.86 6.54 -10.10
C ILE A 164 9.88 5.89 -11.07
N ASN A 165 10.09 6.08 -12.37
CA ASN A 165 9.21 5.49 -13.39
C ASN A 165 9.35 3.97 -13.50
N SER A 166 10.49 3.40 -13.09
CA SER A 166 10.75 1.96 -13.12
C SER A 166 10.50 1.25 -11.78
N MET A 167 10.13 1.98 -10.72
CA MET A 167 10.05 1.44 -9.36
C MET A 167 9.09 0.26 -9.25
N PHE A 168 7.91 0.37 -9.87
CA PHE A 168 6.93 -0.71 -9.93
C PHE A 168 7.51 -1.97 -10.56
N ASP A 169 8.21 -1.83 -11.68
CA ASP A 169 8.85 -2.95 -12.36
C ASP A 169 9.98 -3.56 -11.54
N TYR A 170 10.75 -2.76 -10.82
CA TYR A 170 11.78 -3.27 -9.91
C TYR A 170 11.17 -4.16 -8.81
N TYR A 171 10.02 -3.79 -8.27
CA TYR A 171 9.28 -4.63 -7.33
C TYR A 171 8.64 -5.85 -8.00
N LYS A 172 7.97 -5.67 -9.15
CA LYS A 172 7.33 -6.74 -9.94
C LYS A 172 8.32 -7.82 -10.37
N ASN A 173 9.52 -7.44 -10.78
CA ASN A 173 10.56 -8.33 -11.32
C ASN A 173 11.54 -8.86 -10.27
N SER A 174 11.33 -8.51 -8.99
CA SER A 174 12.02 -9.11 -7.85
C SER A 174 11.46 -10.52 -7.56
N GLU A 175 12.29 -11.38 -6.99
CA GLU A 175 11.87 -12.75 -6.64
C GLU A 175 11.12 -12.79 -5.31
N VAL A 176 11.45 -11.88 -4.40
CA VAL A 176 10.78 -11.72 -3.11
C VAL A 176 10.98 -10.30 -2.58
N CYS A 177 9.89 -9.73 -2.06
CA CYS A 177 9.90 -8.49 -1.29
C CYS A 177 9.90 -8.82 0.21
N TYR A 178 10.93 -8.40 0.92
CA TYR A 178 10.98 -8.41 2.37
C TYR A 178 10.43 -7.10 2.90
N VAL A 179 9.36 -7.16 3.67
CA VAL A 179 8.77 -6.01 4.34
C VAL A 179 9.25 -5.98 5.78
N TYR A 180 9.96 -4.92 6.16
CA TYR A 180 10.44 -4.70 7.52
C TYR A 180 9.50 -3.75 8.28
N LEU A 181 8.85 -4.29 9.31
CA LEU A 181 7.91 -3.58 10.17
C LEU A 181 8.55 -3.29 11.54
N TYR A 182 9.18 -2.11 11.66
CA TYR A 182 9.90 -1.73 12.89
C TYR A 182 8.97 -1.49 14.10
N ASP A 183 7.71 -1.15 13.84
CA ASP A 183 6.67 -0.81 14.81
C ASP A 183 5.60 -1.90 14.94
N TYR A 184 5.91 -3.14 14.54
CA TYR A 184 5.04 -4.28 14.74
C TYR A 184 5.22 -4.90 16.13
N TYR A 185 4.15 -4.86 16.94
CA TYR A 185 4.11 -5.42 18.29
C TYR A 185 2.97 -6.45 18.39
N PRO A 186 3.25 -7.77 18.31
CA PRO A 186 2.21 -8.78 18.40
C PRO A 186 1.61 -8.82 19.81
N TRP A 187 0.35 -8.39 19.97
CA TRP A 187 -0.31 -8.26 21.28
C TRP A 187 -0.67 -9.61 21.93
N PHE A 188 -0.72 -10.71 21.17
CA PHE A 188 -1.05 -12.04 21.70
C PHE A 188 -0.43 -13.16 20.83
N SER A 189 0.23 -14.15 21.45
CA SER A 189 0.85 -15.30 20.74
C SER A 189 0.14 -16.64 20.99
N ARG A 190 -1.14 -16.63 21.40
CA ARG A 190 -1.89 -17.86 21.69
C ARG A 190 -2.95 -18.15 20.62
N GLY A 191 -2.64 -19.10 19.72
CA GLY A 191 -3.60 -19.75 18.81
C GLY A 191 -3.77 -19.08 17.45
N TRP A 192 -3.73 -19.89 16.38
CA TRP A 192 -3.79 -19.46 14.97
C TRP A 192 -5.12 -18.78 14.60
N THR A 193 -6.24 -19.25 15.17
CA THR A 193 -7.59 -18.74 14.89
C THR A 193 -7.84 -17.35 15.48
N LEU A 194 -7.36 -17.10 16.71
CA LEU A 194 -7.49 -15.80 17.35
C LEU A 194 -6.57 -14.77 16.69
N GLN A 195 -5.38 -15.20 16.26
CA GLN A 195 -4.42 -14.34 15.60
C GLN A 195 -4.96 -13.75 14.30
N ASN A 196 -5.72 -14.51 13.49
CA ASN A 196 -6.36 -13.96 12.29
C ASN A 196 -7.47 -12.95 12.58
N LEU A 197 -8.17 -13.08 13.72
CA LEU A 197 -9.20 -12.14 14.15
C LEU A 197 -8.62 -10.80 14.63
N VAL A 198 -7.45 -10.82 15.28
CA VAL A 198 -6.80 -9.60 15.81
C VAL A 198 -5.63 -9.09 14.94
N ALA A 199 -5.18 -9.85 13.94
CA ALA A 199 -4.13 -9.48 13.01
C ALA A 199 -4.36 -8.13 12.30
N PRO A 200 -5.60 -7.78 11.87
CA PRO A 200 -5.87 -6.46 11.32
C PRO A 200 -5.49 -5.33 12.28
N TRP A 201 -5.69 -5.53 13.59
CA TRP A 201 -5.37 -4.51 14.59
C TRP A 201 -3.86 -4.42 14.86
N ASN A 202 -3.16 -5.56 14.95
CA ASN A 202 -1.70 -5.55 15.14
C ASN A 202 -0.95 -4.99 13.92
N LEU A 203 -1.38 -5.34 12.70
CA LEU A 203 -0.75 -4.84 11.46
C LEU A 203 -1.21 -3.41 11.12
N GLY A 204 -2.46 -3.06 11.45
CA GLY A 204 -3.02 -1.73 11.19
C GLY A 204 -2.41 -0.60 12.01
N GLY A 205 -1.60 -0.93 13.03
CA GLY A 205 -0.78 0.05 13.76
C GLY A 205 0.57 0.35 13.09
N CYS A 206 1.01 -0.45 12.11
CA CYS A 206 2.31 -0.28 11.49
C CYS A 206 2.30 0.85 10.46
N SER A 207 3.22 1.79 10.61
CA SER A 207 3.39 2.97 9.74
C SER A 207 3.57 2.58 8.27
N TRP A 208 4.10 1.39 8.00
CA TRP A 208 4.33 0.86 6.65
C TRP A 208 3.06 0.83 5.79
N PHE A 209 1.90 0.49 6.36
CA PHE A 209 0.65 0.44 5.58
C PHE A 209 0.11 1.81 5.15
N PHE A 210 0.61 2.88 5.78
CA PHE A 210 0.15 4.25 5.55
C PHE A 210 1.16 5.09 4.78
N ARG A 211 2.27 4.51 4.28
CA ARG A 211 3.23 5.23 3.44
C ARG A 211 2.83 5.13 1.97
N GLY A 212 2.94 6.21 1.19
CA GLY A 212 2.51 6.23 -0.23
C GLY A 212 3.16 5.13 -1.07
N TRP A 213 4.49 5.14 -1.14
CA TRP A 213 5.28 4.23 -1.99
C TRP A 213 5.09 2.75 -1.68
N THR A 214 4.85 2.37 -0.41
CA THR A 214 4.71 0.96 0.01
C THR A 214 3.50 0.26 -0.62
N LEU A 215 2.59 1.00 -1.26
CA LEU A 215 1.48 0.43 -2.02
C LEU A 215 1.98 -0.38 -3.22
N GLN A 216 2.93 0.17 -3.98
CA GLN A 216 3.55 -0.53 -5.10
C GLN A 216 4.34 -1.75 -4.60
N GLU A 217 5.01 -1.59 -3.46
CA GLU A 217 5.85 -2.61 -2.82
C GLU A 217 5.04 -3.81 -2.30
N LEU A 218 3.75 -3.60 -2.03
CA LEU A 218 2.79 -4.64 -1.63
C LEU A 218 2.16 -5.36 -2.82
N VAL A 219 1.81 -4.60 -3.86
CA VAL A 219 0.98 -5.08 -4.97
C VAL A 219 1.82 -5.70 -6.09
N ALA A 220 2.95 -5.06 -6.43
CA ALA A 220 3.74 -5.42 -7.61
C ALA A 220 4.47 -6.77 -7.48
N PRO A 221 5.16 -7.10 -6.36
CA PRO A 221 5.90 -8.35 -6.25
C PRO A 221 4.97 -9.58 -6.26
N SER A 222 5.45 -10.68 -6.83
CA SER A 222 4.76 -11.97 -6.78
C SER A 222 4.74 -12.58 -5.37
N SER A 223 5.78 -12.30 -4.57
CA SER A 223 6.00 -12.82 -3.23
C SER A 223 6.39 -11.69 -2.28
N VAL A 224 5.66 -11.55 -1.17
CA VAL A 224 5.88 -10.54 -0.13
C VAL A 224 5.88 -11.22 1.24
N LYS A 225 6.98 -11.09 1.98
CA LYS A 225 7.17 -11.67 3.33
C LYS A 225 7.38 -10.56 4.35
N PHE A 226 6.67 -10.63 5.47
CA PHE A 226 6.70 -9.63 6.53
C PHE A 226 7.60 -10.07 7.68
N PHE A 227 8.39 -9.14 8.19
CA PHE A 227 9.31 -9.34 9.32
C PHE A 227 9.16 -8.22 10.34
N ASP A 228 9.27 -8.55 11.62
CA ASP A 228 9.28 -7.57 12.71
C ASP A 228 10.64 -6.86 12.88
N ALA A 229 10.73 -5.95 13.85
CA ALA A 229 11.96 -5.22 14.19
C ALA A 229 13.16 -6.12 14.55
N LYS A 230 12.91 -7.38 14.94
CA LYS A 230 13.92 -8.38 15.28
C LYS A 230 14.20 -9.34 14.12
N TRP A 231 13.69 -9.04 12.92
CA TRP A 231 13.78 -9.91 11.74
C TRP A 231 13.16 -11.29 11.95
N LYS A 232 12.14 -11.39 12.80
CA LYS A 232 11.33 -12.59 12.93
C LYS A 232 10.23 -12.56 11.87
N TYR A 233 10.06 -13.68 11.16
CA TYR A 233 9.01 -13.84 10.17
C TYR A 233 7.61 -13.78 10.81
N CYS A 234 6.76 -12.89 10.29
CA CYS A 234 5.40 -12.64 10.78
C CYS A 234 4.32 -13.29 9.92
N GLY A 235 4.64 -13.61 8.66
CA GLY A 235 3.70 -14.11 7.66
C GLY A 235 4.04 -13.57 6.27
N ASP A 236 3.29 -14.02 5.26
CA ASP A 236 3.34 -13.53 3.89
C ASP A 236 2.00 -12.91 3.47
N ARG A 237 2.00 -12.24 2.31
CA ARG A 237 0.79 -11.57 1.77
C ARG A 237 -0.42 -12.49 1.62
N LYS A 238 -0.22 -13.79 1.35
CA LYS A 238 -1.32 -14.76 1.23
C LYS A 238 -1.87 -15.12 2.61
N THR A 239 -0.99 -15.42 3.56
CA THR A 239 -1.38 -15.78 4.94
C THR A 239 -2.01 -14.61 5.70
N LEU A 240 -1.63 -13.37 5.37
CA LEU A 240 -2.13 -12.15 5.99
C LEU A 240 -3.18 -11.43 5.13
N ASN A 241 -3.72 -12.09 4.10
CA ASN A 241 -4.62 -11.49 3.11
C ASN A 241 -5.85 -10.80 3.76
N ILE A 242 -6.46 -11.39 4.79
CA ILE A 242 -7.62 -10.83 5.49
C ILE A 242 -7.24 -9.51 6.18
N ALA A 243 -6.11 -9.48 6.90
CA ALA A 243 -5.63 -8.30 7.58
C ALA A 243 -5.20 -7.20 6.61
N ILE A 244 -4.47 -7.56 5.55
CA ILE A 244 -4.03 -6.62 4.52
C ILE A 244 -5.25 -6.04 3.79
N TRP A 245 -6.20 -6.88 3.39
CA TRP A 245 -7.47 -6.42 2.82
C TRP A 245 -8.15 -5.44 3.76
N ALA A 246 -8.31 -5.80 5.04
CA ALA A 246 -8.96 -4.97 6.04
C ALA A 246 -8.33 -3.57 6.17
N ILE A 247 -7.01 -3.47 6.12
CA ILE A 247 -6.27 -2.21 6.25
C ILE A 247 -6.29 -1.39 4.96
N THR A 248 -6.14 -2.04 3.80
CA THR A 248 -5.82 -1.37 2.53
C THR A 248 -6.98 -1.27 1.54
N GLY A 249 -8.00 -2.11 1.69
CA GLY A 249 -9.07 -2.27 0.71
C GLY A 249 -8.70 -3.07 -0.55
N ILE A 250 -7.46 -3.59 -0.66
CA ILE A 250 -7.01 -4.36 -1.82
C ILE A 250 -7.71 -5.73 -1.87
N ARG A 251 -8.33 -6.04 -3.01
CA ARG A 251 -9.09 -7.30 -3.22
C ARG A 251 -8.28 -8.56 -2.88
N TRP A 252 -8.96 -9.57 -2.33
CA TRP A 252 -8.33 -10.86 -2.03
C TRP A 252 -7.74 -11.55 -3.25
N GLY A 253 -8.40 -11.45 -4.41
CA GLY A 253 -7.89 -12.05 -5.65
C GLY A 253 -6.49 -11.56 -6.00
N LEU A 254 -6.24 -10.26 -5.87
CA LEU A 254 -4.92 -9.65 -6.06
C LEU A 254 -3.91 -10.10 -5.00
N LEU A 255 -4.29 -10.15 -3.72
CA LEU A 255 -3.41 -10.56 -2.62
C LEU A 255 -2.99 -12.04 -2.70
N GLU A 256 -3.86 -12.89 -3.24
CA GLU A 256 -3.61 -14.31 -3.45
C GLU A 256 -2.88 -14.62 -4.77
N GLY A 257 -2.77 -13.64 -5.66
CA GLY A 257 -2.19 -13.78 -7.00
C GLY A 257 -3.11 -14.47 -8.00
N ARG A 258 -4.43 -14.47 -7.75
CA ARG A 258 -5.47 -14.95 -8.68
C ARG A 258 -5.89 -13.88 -9.70
N GLU A 259 -5.73 -12.62 -9.34
CA GLU A 259 -5.98 -11.46 -10.20
C GLU A 259 -4.66 -10.69 -10.41
N THR A 260 -4.58 -9.95 -11.50
CA THR A 260 -3.52 -9.01 -11.81
C THR A 260 -3.99 -7.58 -11.56
N ILE A 261 -3.05 -6.62 -11.49
CA ILE A 261 -3.42 -5.21 -11.32
C ILE A 261 -4.27 -4.71 -12.50
N GLN A 262 -4.05 -5.27 -13.70
CA GLN A 262 -4.80 -4.95 -14.92
C GLN A 262 -6.30 -5.32 -14.82
N ASP A 263 -6.67 -6.27 -13.96
CA ASP A 263 -8.06 -6.68 -13.71
C ASP A 263 -8.81 -5.71 -12.77
N VAL A 264 -8.12 -4.67 -12.29
CA VAL A 264 -8.65 -3.66 -11.37
C VAL A 264 -8.79 -2.34 -12.10
N SER A 265 -9.91 -1.63 -11.91
CA SER A 265 -10.12 -0.31 -12.51
C SER A 265 -9.12 0.71 -11.99
N ILE A 266 -8.78 1.71 -12.82
CA ILE A 266 -7.82 2.77 -12.46
C ILE A 266 -8.21 3.43 -11.13
N ILE A 267 -9.50 3.63 -10.93
CA ILE A 267 -10.05 4.33 -9.77
C ILE A 267 -9.97 3.51 -8.50
N GLU A 268 -10.20 2.20 -8.61
CA GLU A 268 -10.01 1.34 -7.46
C GLU A 268 -8.53 1.28 -7.06
N ARG A 269 -7.60 1.22 -8.04
CA ARG A 269 -6.17 1.32 -7.76
C ARG A 269 -5.81 2.63 -7.06
N MET A 270 -6.35 3.76 -7.52
CA MET A 270 -6.17 5.07 -6.89
C MET A 270 -6.75 5.10 -5.45
N SER A 271 -7.88 4.43 -5.22
CA SER A 271 -8.54 4.43 -3.91
C SER A 271 -7.67 3.83 -2.79
N TRP A 272 -6.74 2.92 -3.12
CA TRP A 272 -5.83 2.33 -2.14
C TRP A 272 -4.79 3.32 -1.60
N ALA A 273 -4.66 4.50 -2.21
CA ALA A 273 -3.76 5.57 -1.78
C ALA A 273 -4.43 6.62 -0.88
N ILE A 274 -5.75 6.57 -0.67
CA ILE A 274 -6.52 7.60 0.05
C ILE A 274 -5.94 7.94 1.43
N HIS A 275 -5.61 6.91 2.22
CA HIS A 275 -5.13 7.08 3.61
C HIS A 275 -3.61 7.08 3.71
N ARG A 276 -2.90 7.08 2.57
CA ARG A 276 -1.44 7.03 2.55
C ARG A 276 -0.83 8.42 2.54
N GLN A 277 0.28 8.56 3.25
CA GLN A 277 1.04 9.78 3.46
C GLN A 277 2.41 9.68 2.81
N THR A 278 2.95 10.83 2.40
CA THR A 278 4.25 10.94 1.77
C THR A 278 5.05 12.07 2.39
N THR A 279 6.38 11.95 2.39
CA THR A 279 7.28 12.97 2.94
C THR A 279 7.38 14.18 2.02
N LYS A 280 7.44 13.94 0.70
CA LYS A 280 7.27 14.96 -0.33
C LYS A 280 5.81 14.99 -0.74
N GLU A 281 5.22 16.16 -0.86
CA GLU A 281 3.79 16.27 -1.13
C GLU A 281 3.42 15.75 -2.53
N GLU A 282 4.32 15.91 -3.51
CA GLU A 282 4.15 15.49 -4.90
C GLU A 282 4.18 13.96 -5.04
N ASP A 283 4.85 13.27 -4.12
CA ASP A 283 4.85 11.81 -4.08
C ASP A 283 3.45 11.24 -3.88
N ARG A 284 2.45 12.02 -3.41
CA ARG A 284 1.04 11.59 -3.40
C ARG A 284 0.54 11.23 -4.80
N ALA A 285 1.06 11.90 -5.83
CA ALA A 285 0.81 11.56 -7.23
C ALA A 285 1.85 10.56 -7.76
N TYR A 286 3.15 10.78 -7.51
CA TYR A 286 4.20 9.93 -8.09
C TYR A 286 4.17 8.47 -7.61
N CYS A 287 3.70 8.22 -6.39
CA CYS A 287 3.55 6.85 -5.90
C CYS A 287 2.41 6.07 -6.59
N LEU A 288 1.64 6.70 -7.49
CA LEU A 288 0.59 6.04 -8.27
C LEU A 288 1.07 5.60 -9.66
N LEU A 289 2.19 6.14 -10.19
CA LEU A 289 2.57 6.00 -11.60
C LEU A 289 2.54 4.55 -12.09
N GLY A 290 3.25 3.64 -11.41
CA GLY A 290 3.27 2.25 -11.80
C GLY A 290 1.99 1.45 -11.50
N LEU A 291 1.16 1.90 -10.56
CA LEU A 291 -0.16 1.30 -10.34
C LEU A 291 -1.11 1.61 -11.51
N LEU A 292 -0.98 2.82 -12.06
CA LEU A 292 -1.82 3.31 -13.14
C LEU A 292 -1.20 3.06 -14.53
N ASP A 293 -0.04 2.41 -14.58
CA ASP A 293 0.68 2.06 -15.81
C ASP A 293 0.99 3.30 -16.68
N ILE A 294 1.49 4.36 -16.03
CA ILE A 294 1.86 5.63 -16.68
C ILE A 294 3.26 6.06 -16.30
N THR A 295 3.87 6.87 -17.17
CA THR A 295 5.19 7.47 -16.98
C THR A 295 5.05 8.98 -16.87
N MET A 296 5.69 9.58 -15.88
CA MET A 296 5.72 11.03 -15.70
C MET A 296 7.07 11.47 -15.13
N GLU A 297 7.63 12.55 -15.66
CA GLU A 297 8.85 13.17 -15.11
C GLU A 297 8.56 13.82 -13.73
N PRO A 298 9.19 13.36 -12.64
CA PRO A 298 8.96 13.93 -11.31
C PRO A 298 9.56 15.34 -11.20
N ARG A 299 8.76 16.31 -10.76
CA ARG A 299 9.16 17.69 -10.51
C ARG A 299 8.92 18.05 -9.05
N TYR A 300 9.94 17.89 -8.21
CA TYR A 300 9.85 18.29 -6.81
C TYR A 300 9.89 19.82 -6.69
N GLY A 301 8.96 20.38 -5.92
CA GLY A 301 8.71 21.81 -5.79
C GLY A 301 7.52 22.33 -6.61
N GLU A 302 6.87 21.49 -7.43
CA GLU A 302 5.67 21.91 -8.19
C GLU A 302 4.39 21.96 -7.34
N GLY A 303 4.43 21.36 -6.15
CA GLY A 303 3.28 21.25 -5.27
C GLY A 303 2.33 20.12 -5.66
N VAL A 304 1.55 19.62 -4.69
CA VAL A 304 0.70 18.45 -4.87
C VAL A 304 -0.41 18.64 -5.91
N GLU A 305 -0.99 19.84 -6.03
CA GLU A 305 -2.06 20.14 -7.00
C GLU A 305 -1.54 20.04 -8.44
N SER A 306 -0.38 20.66 -8.73
CA SER A 306 0.26 20.58 -10.06
C SER A 306 0.63 19.14 -10.42
N ALA A 307 1.17 18.38 -9.47
CA ALA A 307 1.53 16.99 -9.70
C ALA A 307 0.30 16.12 -10.04
N PHE A 308 -0.83 16.30 -9.34
CA PHE A 308 -2.08 15.60 -9.67
C PHE A 308 -2.73 16.08 -10.96
N GLU A 309 -2.59 17.36 -11.32
CA GLU A 309 -3.10 17.88 -12.60
C GLU A 309 -2.37 17.23 -13.78
N ARG A 310 -1.04 17.14 -13.70
CA ARG A 310 -0.23 16.45 -14.71
C ARG A 310 -0.53 14.96 -14.78
N LEU A 311 -0.68 14.30 -13.62
CA LEU A 311 -1.11 12.91 -13.54
C LEU A 311 -2.43 12.70 -14.30
N THR A 312 -3.39 13.59 -14.07
CA THR A 312 -4.73 13.53 -14.69
C THR A 312 -4.67 13.74 -16.20
N ASN A 313 -3.87 14.70 -16.67
CA ASN A 313 -3.67 14.92 -18.10
C ASN A 313 -3.09 13.68 -18.80
N ILE A 314 -2.08 13.04 -18.20
CA ILE A 314 -1.49 11.81 -18.73
C ILE A 314 -2.51 10.67 -18.71
N LEU A 315 -3.31 10.53 -17.65
CA LEU A 315 -4.39 9.54 -17.61
C LEU A 315 -5.40 9.75 -18.75
N HIS A 316 -5.76 10.99 -19.04
CA HIS A 316 -6.59 11.28 -20.20
C HIS A 316 -5.88 10.91 -21.50
N GLU A 317 -4.62 11.31 -21.72
CA GLU A 317 -3.89 10.94 -22.94
C GLU A 317 -3.82 9.42 -23.16
N CYS A 318 -3.51 8.66 -22.11
CA CYS A 318 -3.40 7.20 -22.19
C CYS A 318 -4.75 6.48 -22.33
N TYR A 319 -5.82 7.00 -21.71
CA TYR A 319 -7.08 6.25 -21.55
C TYR A 319 -8.32 6.87 -22.21
N SER A 320 -8.25 8.08 -22.80
CA SER A 320 -9.41 8.76 -23.44
C SER A 320 -10.03 8.00 -24.61
N GLY A 321 -9.26 7.17 -25.31
CA GLY A 321 -9.74 6.34 -26.42
C GLY A 321 -10.60 5.14 -25.99
N HIS A 322 -10.58 4.77 -24.71
CA HIS A 322 -11.32 3.64 -24.18
C HIS A 322 -12.73 4.10 -23.79
N GLN A 323 -13.57 4.33 -24.81
CA GLN A 323 -14.92 4.91 -24.74
C GLN A 323 -15.97 4.15 -23.90
N ARG A 324 -15.58 3.19 -23.04
CA ARG A 324 -16.52 2.49 -22.17
C ARG A 324 -16.04 2.41 -20.72
N LEU A 325 -16.72 3.22 -19.90
CA LEU A 325 -17.23 2.89 -18.55
C LEU A 325 -16.34 3.16 -17.32
N GLU A 326 -15.19 3.83 -17.46
CA GLU A 326 -14.52 4.44 -16.29
C GLU A 326 -14.65 5.96 -16.34
N ARG A 327 -15.30 6.54 -15.32
CA ARG A 327 -15.12 7.97 -15.03
C ARG A 327 -13.64 8.11 -14.66
N ILE A 328 -12.87 8.90 -15.40
CA ILE A 328 -11.52 9.32 -14.99
C ILE A 328 -11.72 10.68 -14.31
N PRO A 329 -11.00 11.00 -13.21
CA PRO A 329 -11.09 12.32 -12.59
C PRO A 329 -10.72 13.36 -13.65
N LYS A 330 -11.44 14.47 -13.72
CA LYS A 330 -11.24 15.47 -14.78
C LYS A 330 -10.07 16.40 -14.51
N THR A 331 -9.74 16.58 -13.23
CA THR A 331 -8.68 17.47 -12.76
C THR A 331 -7.96 16.84 -11.57
N GLY A 332 -6.74 17.29 -11.31
CA GLY A 332 -6.01 16.92 -10.11
C GLY A 332 -6.75 17.33 -8.84
N ARG A 333 -7.50 18.43 -8.88
CA ARG A 333 -8.36 18.88 -7.79
C ARG A 333 -9.45 17.88 -7.45
N GLU A 334 -10.12 17.28 -8.43
CA GLU A 334 -11.16 16.26 -8.18
C GLU A 334 -10.58 15.06 -7.41
N ILE A 335 -9.34 14.64 -7.73
CA ILE A 335 -8.63 13.59 -7.00
C ILE A 335 -8.40 13.99 -5.54
N MET A 336 -7.87 15.19 -5.31
CA MET A 336 -7.56 15.67 -3.97
C MET A 336 -8.81 15.87 -3.10
N GLU A 337 -9.89 16.42 -3.68
CA GLU A 337 -11.18 16.59 -3.02
C GLU A 337 -11.77 15.23 -2.65
N TYR A 338 -11.69 14.26 -3.56
CA TYR A 338 -12.12 12.89 -3.29
C TYR A 338 -11.31 12.25 -2.15
N PHE A 339 -9.97 12.38 -2.15
CA PHE A 339 -9.12 11.84 -1.08
C PHE A 339 -9.47 12.50 0.26
N SER A 340 -9.62 13.82 0.27
CA SER A 340 -9.99 14.59 1.46
C SER A 340 -11.37 14.21 1.99
N TYR A 341 -12.35 14.07 1.10
CA TYR A 341 -13.70 13.62 1.46
C TYR A 341 -13.68 12.24 2.11
N CYS A 342 -12.94 11.30 1.53
CA CYS A 342 -12.84 9.94 2.06
C CYS A 342 -12.17 9.91 3.43
N VAL A 343 -11.11 10.68 3.62
CA VAL A 343 -10.45 10.82 4.92
C VAL A 343 -11.41 11.43 5.95
N ALA A 344 -12.11 12.51 5.62
CA ALA A 344 -13.02 13.19 6.54
C ALA A 344 -14.20 12.29 6.98
N VAL A 345 -14.81 11.56 6.05
CA VAL A 345 -15.89 10.62 6.37
C VAL A 345 -15.39 9.49 7.27
N PHE A 346 -14.18 8.96 7.01
CA PHE A 346 -13.58 7.93 7.85
C PHE A 346 -13.31 8.43 9.27
N SER A 347 -12.68 9.60 9.42
CA SER A 347 -12.39 10.19 10.73
C SER A 347 -13.67 10.47 11.53
N GLY A 348 -14.71 11.04 10.89
CA GLY A 348 -15.99 11.28 11.56
C GLY A 348 -16.73 10.00 11.97
N ALA A 349 -16.62 8.94 11.16
CA ALA A 349 -17.15 7.62 11.50
C ALA A 349 -16.39 7.00 12.68
N PHE A 350 -15.06 7.12 12.70
CA PHE A 350 -14.21 6.64 13.79
C PHE A 350 -14.47 7.38 15.11
N GLU A 351 -14.59 8.71 15.09
CA GLU A 351 -14.94 9.50 16.28
C GLU A 351 -16.32 9.14 16.83
N SER A 352 -17.31 8.97 15.95
CA SER A 352 -18.66 8.52 16.33
C SER A 352 -18.62 7.14 17.00
N PHE A 353 -17.77 6.24 16.51
CA PHE A 353 -17.58 4.91 17.08
C PHE A 353 -16.86 4.93 18.44
N MET A 354 -15.77 5.69 18.57
CA MET A 354 -15.08 5.85 19.85
C MET A 354 -16.02 6.48 20.89
N SER A 355 -16.85 7.43 20.48
CA SER A 355 -17.91 7.96 21.34
C SER A 355 -18.92 6.89 21.74
N CYS A 356 -19.39 6.04 20.82
CA CYS A 356 -20.28 4.92 21.15
C CYS A 356 -19.64 3.92 22.11
N ILE A 357 -18.36 3.55 21.93
CA ILE A 357 -17.64 2.65 22.85
C ILE A 357 -17.53 3.28 24.24
N LEU A 358 -17.10 4.55 24.32
CA LEU A 358 -16.95 5.25 25.59
C LEU A 358 -18.30 5.46 26.30
N LEU A 359 -19.40 5.56 25.54
CA LEU A 359 -20.76 5.62 26.09
C LEU A 359 -21.25 4.24 26.55
N THR A 360 -20.91 3.15 25.86
CA THR A 360 -21.21 1.79 26.34
C THR A 360 -20.42 1.44 27.59
N ASP A 361 -19.17 1.87 27.70
CA ASP A 361 -18.31 1.63 28.87
C ASP A 361 -18.80 2.44 30.10
N LYS A 362 -19.26 3.68 29.88
CA LYS A 362 -19.91 4.50 30.92
C LYS A 362 -21.24 3.92 31.40
N THR A 363 -22.06 3.38 30.49
CA THR A 363 -23.34 2.77 30.87
C THR A 363 -23.16 1.45 31.60
N GLU A 364 -22.16 0.64 31.26
CA GLU A 364 -21.79 -0.56 32.01
C GLU A 364 -21.21 -0.23 33.40
N THR A 365 -20.37 0.81 33.52
CA THR A 365 -19.86 1.27 34.84
C THR A 365 -20.93 1.95 35.71
N GLU A 366 -21.90 2.67 35.12
CA GLU A 366 -23.05 3.22 35.84
C GLU A 366 -24.06 2.13 36.25
N GLN A 367 -24.27 1.09 35.43
CA GLN A 367 -25.07 -0.08 35.82
C GLN A 367 -24.38 -0.91 36.90
N CYS A 368 -23.06 -1.08 36.84
CA CYS A 368 -22.28 -1.82 37.83
C CYS A 368 -22.15 -1.06 39.17
N SER A 369 -22.14 0.28 39.15
CA SER A 369 -22.18 1.09 40.37
C SER A 369 -23.58 1.19 40.98
N ARG A 370 -24.65 1.27 40.18
CA ARG A 370 -26.04 1.16 40.68
C ARG A 370 -26.36 -0.23 41.24
N ALA A 371 -25.78 -1.29 40.69
CA ALA A 371 -25.95 -2.65 41.21
C ALA A 371 -25.29 -2.85 42.59
N ARG A 372 -24.18 -2.14 42.89
CA ARG A 372 -23.51 -2.23 44.21
C ARG A 372 -24.16 -1.39 45.31
N THR A 373 -24.97 -0.39 44.97
CA THR A 373 -25.67 0.44 45.97
C THR A 373 -27.02 -0.14 46.40
N ILE A 374 -27.46 -1.26 45.79
CA ILE A 374 -28.73 -1.94 46.13
C ILE A 374 -28.51 -3.13 47.09
N GLU A 375 -27.26 -3.45 47.44
CA GLU A 375 -26.93 -4.42 48.50
C GLU A 375 -26.24 -3.73 49.70
N VAL A 376 -27.00 -2.91 50.47
CA VAL A 376 -26.78 -2.68 51.92
C VAL A 376 -28.12 -2.42 52.59
#